data_AF-Q4BU85-F1
#
_entry.id   AF-Q4BU85-F1
#
_cell.length_a   1.000
_cell.length_b   1.000
_cell.length_c   1.000
_cell.angle_alpha   90.00
_cell.angle_beta   90.00
_cell.angle_gamma   90.00
#
_symmetry.space_group_name_H-M   'P 1'
#
loop_
_entity.id
_entity.type
_entity.pdbx_description
1 polymer ?
#
loop_
_entity_poly.entity_id
_entity_poly.type
_entity_poly.pdbx_seq_one_letter_code
_entity_poly.pdbx_strand_id
1 'polypeptide(L)'
;MRKTDNCSLFTVHCSLIKNIPMNEQQFNQYTQLIGLFLYCNNEEEREKILQDNAAIIDEQFITFLEKYARFLAEKGQRDKANKVTQLFQFLYEELILTPCVYLIDTLLSCSNQEELMETLQPRFRTSKCSIKNT
;
A
#
# COMPACT_ATOMS: atom_id res chain seq x y z
N MET A 1 -25.24 -1.22 32.13
CA MET A 1 -24.59 -1.20 30.80
C MET A 1 -23.16 -0.72 30.97
N ARG A 2 -22.17 -1.62 30.90
CA ARG A 2 -20.75 -1.22 30.91
C ARG A 2 -20.35 -0.89 29.46
N LYS A 3 -20.08 0.38 29.18
CA LYS A 3 -19.33 0.80 27.98
C LYS A 3 -17.88 0.38 28.21
N THR A 4 -17.46 -0.74 27.64
CA THR A 4 -16.05 -1.16 27.69
C THR A 4 -15.29 -0.43 26.57
N ASP A 5 -14.62 0.66 26.93
CA ASP A 5 -13.22 0.98 26.62
C ASP A 5 -12.61 0.66 25.24
N ASN A 6 -13.31 0.97 24.14
CA ASN A 6 -12.68 0.95 22.81
C ASN A 6 -11.56 2.02 22.65
N CYS A 7 -11.51 3.04 23.50
CA CYS A 7 -10.48 4.09 23.46
C CYS A 7 -9.10 3.62 23.96
N SER A 8 -9.04 2.64 24.87
CA SER A 8 -7.78 2.18 25.47
C SER A 8 -7.00 1.24 24.54
N LEU A 9 -7.68 0.43 23.73
CA LEU A 9 -7.03 -0.44 22.76
C LEU A 9 -6.36 0.37 21.64
N PHE A 10 -7.01 1.46 21.21
CA PHE A 10 -6.53 2.37 20.17
C PHE A 10 -5.25 3.12 20.61
N THR A 11 -5.22 3.60 21.85
CA THR A 11 -4.07 4.34 22.43
C THR A 11 -2.81 3.47 22.52
N VAL A 12 -2.98 2.18 22.84
CA VAL A 12 -1.86 1.21 22.87
C VAL A 12 -1.42 0.81 21.46
N HIS A 13 -2.35 0.73 20.49
CA HIS A 13 -2.06 0.43 19.09
C HIS A 13 -1.26 1.54 18.40
N CYS A 14 -1.59 2.81 18.65
CA CYS A 14 -0.89 3.96 18.08
C CYS A 14 0.53 4.16 18.63
N SER A 15 0.81 3.72 19.86
CA SER A 15 2.09 3.98 20.54
C SER A 15 3.29 3.22 19.95
N LEU A 16 3.07 2.18 19.14
CA LEU A 16 4.12 1.37 18.50
C LEU A 16 4.30 1.67 17.00
N ILE A 17 3.32 2.35 16.37
CA ILE A 17 3.35 2.82 14.97
C ILE A 17 3.67 4.32 14.95
N LYS A 18 4.55 4.79 15.84
CA LYS A 18 4.70 6.19 16.29
C LYS A 18 5.10 7.25 15.25
N ASN A 19 5.33 6.87 13.98
CA ASN A 19 5.87 7.78 12.96
C ASN A 19 5.02 7.87 11.69
N ILE A 20 3.76 7.45 11.70
CA ILE A 20 2.82 7.75 10.61
C ILE A 20 1.74 8.66 11.18
N PRO A 21 1.61 9.93 10.73
CA PRO A 21 0.49 10.77 11.12
C PRO A 21 -0.79 10.18 10.52
N MET A 22 -1.48 9.33 11.28
CA MET A 22 -2.62 8.55 10.80
C MET A 22 -3.79 8.68 11.77
N ASN A 23 -4.98 8.91 11.23
CA ASN A 23 -6.22 8.94 12.02
C ASN A 23 -6.84 7.55 12.18
N GLU A 24 -7.84 7.43 13.05
CA GLU A 24 -8.50 6.15 13.33
C GLU A 24 -9.18 5.52 12.11
N GLN A 25 -9.77 6.35 11.26
CA GLN A 25 -10.43 5.88 10.05
C GLN A 25 -9.43 5.26 9.07
N GLN A 26 -8.29 5.92 8.84
CA GLN A 26 -7.23 5.46 7.95
C GLN A 26 -6.57 4.18 8.50
N PHE A 27 -6.34 4.12 9.81
CA PHE A 27 -5.88 2.89 10.47
C PHE A 27 -6.84 1.72 10.25
N ASN A 28 -8.15 1.95 10.41
CA ASN A 28 -9.16 0.93 10.21
C ASN A 28 -9.26 0.50 8.74
N GLN A 29 -9.16 1.44 7.79
CA GLN A 29 -9.14 1.13 6.35
C GLN A 29 -7.93 0.25 5.99
N TYR A 30 -6.74 0.59 6.47
CA TYR A 30 -5.54 -0.19 6.21
C TYR A 30 -5.59 -1.58 6.82
N THR A 31 -6.07 -1.72 8.06
CA THR A 31 -6.20 -3.04 8.69
C THR A 31 -7.27 -3.91 8.03
N GLN A 32 -8.37 -3.33 7.54
CA GLN A 32 -9.37 -4.04 6.74
C GLN A 32 -8.78 -4.54 5.42
N LEU A 33 -8.04 -3.68 4.71
CA LEU A 33 -7.41 -4.04 3.44
C LEU A 33 -6.38 -5.16 3.62
N ILE A 34 -5.56 -5.10 4.67
CA ILE A 34 -4.64 -6.20 5.03
C ILE A 34 -5.43 -7.48 5.26
N GLY A 35 -6.56 -7.41 5.95
CA GLY A 35 -7.46 -8.54 6.12
C GLY A 35 -7.84 -9.19 4.79
N LEU A 36 -8.29 -8.40 3.80
CA LEU A 36 -8.64 -8.91 2.47
C LEU A 36 -7.48 -9.67 1.82
N PHE A 37 -6.26 -9.12 1.85
CA PHE A 37 -5.09 -9.79 1.29
C PHE A 37 -4.68 -11.05 2.06
N LEU A 38 -4.87 -11.09 3.37
CA LEU A 38 -4.52 -12.26 4.19
C LEU A 38 -5.45 -13.46 3.96
N TYR A 39 -6.65 -13.22 3.45
CA TYR A 39 -7.69 -14.22 3.21
C TYR A 39 -8.01 -14.44 1.73
N CYS A 40 -7.35 -13.74 0.80
CA CYS A 40 -7.52 -13.99 -0.63
C CYS A 40 -7.02 -15.41 -0.98
N ASN A 41 -7.75 -16.11 -1.85
CA ASN A 41 -7.54 -17.53 -2.11
C ASN A 41 -6.75 -17.80 -3.39
N ASN A 42 -6.67 -16.82 -4.29
CA ASN A 42 -5.99 -16.95 -5.57
C ASN A 42 -5.52 -15.58 -6.12
N GLU A 43 -4.81 -15.61 -7.24
CA GLU A 43 -4.25 -14.43 -7.90
C GLU A 43 -5.32 -13.52 -8.50
N GLU A 44 -6.42 -14.06 -9.02
CA GLU A 44 -7.52 -13.27 -9.60
C GLU A 44 -8.22 -12.42 -8.53
N GLU A 45 -8.48 -13.00 -7.36
CA GLU A 45 -9.04 -12.28 -6.20
C GLU A 45 -8.06 -11.21 -5.71
N ARG A 46 -6.75 -11.51 -5.72
CA ARG A 46 -5.71 -10.55 -5.35
C ARG A 46 -5.68 -9.36 -6.32
N GLU A 47 -5.71 -9.61 -7.62
CA GLU A 47 -5.76 -8.57 -8.66
C GLU A 47 -7.00 -7.70 -8.51
N LYS A 48 -8.15 -8.31 -8.24
CA LYS A 48 -9.39 -7.57 -7.98
C LYS A 48 -9.29 -6.70 -6.73
N ILE A 49 -8.72 -7.21 -5.63
CA ILE A 49 -8.50 -6.42 -4.41
C ILE A 49 -7.58 -5.22 -4.70
N LEU A 50 -6.51 -5.41 -5.49
CA LEU A 50 -5.62 -4.31 -5.91
C LEU A 50 -6.41 -3.23 -6.66
N GLN A 51 -7.21 -3.62 -7.66
CA GLN A 51 -7.98 -2.70 -8.48
C GLN A 51 -9.05 -1.95 -7.66
N ASP A 52 -9.83 -2.67 -6.86
CA ASP A 52 -10.93 -2.11 -6.06
C ASP A 52 -10.43 -1.17 -4.96
N ASN A 53 -9.18 -1.33 -4.50
CA ASN A 53 -8.60 -0.57 -3.40
C ASN A 53 -7.41 0.31 -3.80
N ALA A 54 -7.19 0.53 -5.11
CA ALA A 54 -6.06 1.30 -5.62
C ALA A 54 -5.92 2.70 -5.00
N ALA A 55 -7.03 3.34 -4.64
CA ALA A 55 -7.03 4.67 -4.00
C ALA A 55 -6.52 4.66 -2.54
N ILE A 56 -6.50 3.49 -1.89
CA ILE A 56 -6.06 3.29 -0.51
C ILE A 56 -4.61 2.78 -0.47
N ILE A 57 -4.18 2.08 -1.52
CA ILE A 57 -2.82 1.53 -1.65
C ILE A 57 -1.87 2.65 -2.06
N ASP A 58 -1.41 3.41 -1.07
CA ASP A 58 -0.47 4.50 -1.21
C ASP A 58 0.87 4.22 -0.48
N GLU A 59 1.83 5.13 -0.58
CA GLU A 59 3.13 5.01 0.09
C GLU A 59 2.98 4.88 1.62
N GLN A 60 1.96 5.52 2.20
CA GLN A 60 1.68 5.42 3.63
C GLN A 60 1.19 4.03 4.02
N PHE A 61 0.35 3.40 3.19
CA PHE A 61 -0.09 2.02 3.38
C PHE A 61 1.10 1.06 3.32
N ILE A 62 2.01 1.23 2.35
CA ILE A 62 3.21 0.40 2.23
C ILE A 62 4.10 0.53 3.48
N THR A 63 4.32 1.76 3.95
CA THR A 63 5.05 2.02 5.21
C THR A 63 4.33 1.45 6.43
N PHE A 64 2.99 1.45 6.41
CA PHE A 64 2.16 0.88 7.46
C PHE A 64 2.31 -0.63 7.55
N LEU A 65 2.35 -1.35 6.43
CA LEU A 65 2.54 -2.81 6.40
C LEU A 65 3.81 -3.24 7.14
N GLU A 66 4.93 -2.56 6.89
CA GLU A 66 6.22 -2.86 7.52
C GLU A 66 6.15 -2.72 9.05
N LYS A 67 5.56 -1.61 9.53
CA LYS A 67 5.39 -1.34 10.97
C LYS A 67 4.37 -2.30 11.60
N TYR A 68 3.31 -2.63 10.88
CA TYR A 68 2.27 -3.53 11.36
C TYR A 68 2.77 -4.97 11.49
N ALA A 69 3.59 -5.45 10.54
CA ALA A 69 4.27 -6.73 10.65
C ALA A 69 5.17 -6.81 11.89
N ARG A 70 5.96 -5.76 12.15
CA ARG A 70 6.80 -5.66 13.36
C ARG A 70 5.98 -5.70 14.64
N PHE A 71 4.89 -4.93 14.69
CA PHE A 71 3.96 -4.94 15.81
C PHE A 71 3.38 -6.35 16.07
N LEU A 72 2.95 -7.06 15.02
CA LEU A 72 2.45 -8.43 15.15
C LEU A 72 3.51 -9.38 15.69
N ALA A 73 4.77 -9.25 15.25
CA ALA A 73 5.88 -10.05 15.73
C ALA A 73 6.19 -9.79 17.21
N GLU A 74 6.20 -8.52 17.66
CA GLU A 74 6.37 -8.12 19.06
C GLU A 74 5.24 -8.66 19.96
N LYS A 75 4.03 -8.81 19.42
CA LYS A 75 2.90 -9.45 20.10
C LYS A 75 2.93 -10.99 20.05
N GLY A 76 3.97 -11.60 19.48
CA GLY A 76 4.11 -13.05 19.35
C GLY A 76 3.27 -13.67 18.23
N GLN A 77 2.58 -12.86 17.42
CA GLN A 77 1.76 -13.32 16.28
C GLN A 77 2.63 -13.52 15.02
N ARG A 78 3.64 -14.38 15.13
CA ARG A 78 4.68 -14.57 14.09
C ARG A 78 4.11 -14.97 12.72
N ASP A 79 3.12 -15.86 12.69
CA ASP A 79 2.54 -16.30 11.41
C ASP A 79 1.84 -15.16 10.67
N LYS A 80 1.11 -14.31 11.39
CA LYS A 80 0.48 -13.13 10.81
C LYS A 80 1.51 -12.10 10.39
N ALA A 81 2.54 -11.87 11.22
CA ALA A 81 3.64 -10.98 10.88
C ALA A 81 4.30 -11.39 9.56
N ASN A 82 4.60 -12.68 9.39
CA ASN A 82 5.19 -13.22 8.16
C ASN A 82 4.30 -13.00 6.94
N LYS A 83 2.99 -13.25 7.05
CA LYS A 83 2.07 -13.00 5.94
C LYS A 83 1.99 -11.51 5.56
N VAL A 84 1.99 -10.60 6.54
CA VAL A 84 2.01 -9.16 6.29
C VAL A 84 3.33 -8.73 5.65
N THR A 85 4.47 -9.29 6.08
CA THR A 85 5.77 -9.06 5.43
C THR A 85 5.79 -9.53 3.98
N GLN A 86 5.22 -10.70 3.67
CA GLN A 86 5.12 -11.19 2.30
C GLN A 86 4.24 -10.29 1.43
N LEU A 87 3.12 -9.80 1.99
CA LEU A 87 2.27 -8.82 1.31
C LEU A 87 3.02 -7.52 1.03
N PHE A 88 3.78 -7.01 2.00
CA PHE A 88 4.63 -5.84 1.81
C PHE A 88 5.61 -6.04 0.65
N GLN A 89 6.33 -7.17 0.62
CA GLN A 89 7.28 -7.47 -0.45
C GLN A 89 6.62 -7.50 -1.82
N PHE A 90 5.50 -8.22 -1.93
CA PHE A 90 4.72 -8.29 -3.17
C PHE A 90 4.28 -6.90 -3.65
N LEU A 91 3.68 -6.10 -2.77
CA LEU A 91 3.20 -4.77 -3.13
C LEU A 91 4.35 -3.80 -3.43
N TYR A 92 5.47 -3.91 -2.72
CA TYR A 92 6.66 -3.08 -2.99
C TYR A 92 7.24 -3.40 -4.37
N GLU A 93 7.30 -4.68 -4.73
CA GLU A 93 7.69 -5.10 -6.07
C GLU A 93 6.73 -4.56 -7.13
N GLU A 94 5.43 -4.81 -6.98
CA GLU A 94 4.42 -4.41 -7.97
C GLU A 94 4.25 -2.88 -8.14
N LEU A 95 4.26 -2.13 -7.04
CA LEU A 95 3.90 -0.70 -7.07
C LEU A 95 5.11 0.22 -7.17
N ILE A 96 6.28 -0.19 -6.69
CA ILE A 96 7.46 0.67 -6.58
C ILE A 96 8.56 0.22 -7.54
N LEU A 97 8.89 -1.08 -7.58
CA LEU A 97 9.99 -1.57 -8.41
C LEU A 97 9.56 -1.81 -9.86
N THR A 98 8.40 -2.43 -10.13
CA THR A 98 7.95 -2.76 -11.50
C THR A 98 7.83 -1.52 -12.40
N PRO A 99 7.25 -0.39 -11.95
CA PRO A 99 7.24 0.83 -12.74
C PRO A 99 8.63 1.41 -12.95
N CYS A 100 9.51 1.39 -11.94
CA CYS A 100 10.86 1.97 -12.02
C CYS A 100 11.80 1.16 -12.93
N VAL A 101 11.81 -0.17 -12.79
CA VAL A 101 12.63 -1.07 -13.62
C VAL A 101 12.17 -1.00 -15.06
N TYR A 102 10.85 -1.06 -15.30
CA TYR A 102 10.32 -0.94 -16.66
C TYR A 102 10.56 0.45 -17.24
N LEU A 103 10.49 1.52 -16.44
CA LEU A 103 10.82 2.88 -16.90
C LEU A 103 12.29 2.98 -17.30
N ILE A 104 13.21 2.40 -16.52
CA ILE A 104 14.64 2.37 -16.85
C ILE A 104 14.89 1.58 -18.13
N ASP A 105 14.32 0.37 -18.26
CA ASP A 105 14.46 -0.43 -19.48
C ASP A 105 13.87 0.28 -20.70
N THR A 106 12.71 0.94 -20.52
CA THR A 106 12.09 1.76 -21.56
C THR A 106 13.01 2.92 -21.94
N LEU A 107 13.51 3.68 -20.96
CA LEU A 107 14.43 4.81 -21.16
C LEU A 107 15.73 4.39 -21.86
N LEU A 108 16.26 3.21 -21.52
CA LEU A 108 17.47 2.64 -22.15
C LEU A 108 17.20 2.08 -23.55
N SER A 109 15.96 1.66 -23.83
CA SER A 109 15.54 1.15 -25.14
C SER A 109 15.15 2.24 -26.14
N CYS A 110 14.71 3.40 -25.67
CA CYS A 110 14.36 4.52 -26.53
C CYS A 110 15.61 5.12 -27.18
N SER A 111 15.60 5.20 -28.51
CA SER A 111 16.74 5.72 -29.28
C SER A 111 16.70 7.25 -29.41
N ASN A 112 15.53 7.85 -29.16
CA ASN A 112 15.30 9.28 -29.29
C ASN A 112 14.17 9.77 -28.36
N GLN A 113 14.04 11.10 -28.26
CA GLN A 113 13.11 11.77 -27.36
C GLN A 113 11.63 11.62 -27.78
N GLU A 114 11.35 11.46 -29.07
CA GLU A 114 9.98 11.36 -29.60
C GLU A 114 9.36 10.00 -29.26
N GLU A 115 10.12 8.92 -29.45
CA GLU A 115 9.79 7.54 -29.05
C GLU A 115 9.59 7.42 -27.53
N LEU A 116 10.41 8.12 -26.75
CA LEU A 116 10.26 8.19 -25.30
C LEU A 116 8.94 8.86 -24.91
N MET A 117 8.62 10.01 -25.51
CA MET A 117 7.40 10.76 -25.17
C MET A 117 6.12 10.00 -25.57
N GLU A 118 6.10 9.30 -26.70
CA GLU A 118 4.97 8.43 -27.08
C GLU A 118 4.81 7.25 -26.14
N THR A 119 5.90 6.62 -25.72
CA THR A 119 5.85 5.45 -24.82
C THR A 119 5.41 5.82 -23.40
N LEU A 120 5.73 7.05 -22.95
CA LEU A 120 5.33 7.57 -21.66
C LEU A 120 3.89 8.13 -21.63
N GLN A 121 3.36 8.63 -22.75
CA GLN A 121 2.04 9.29 -22.84
C GLN A 121 0.85 8.46 -22.29
N PRO A 122 0.74 7.14 -22.53
CA PRO A 122 -0.34 6.34 -21.96
C PRO A 122 -0.24 6.18 -20.43
N ARG A 123 0.98 6.24 -19.87
CA ARG A 123 1.27 5.86 -18.48
C ARG A 123 1.05 6.99 -17.47
N PHE A 124 1.16 8.25 -17.90
CA PHE A 124 0.89 9.42 -17.05
C PHE A 124 -0.57 9.92 -17.09
N ARG A 125 -1.45 9.30 -17.88
CA ARG A 125 -2.86 9.74 -18.03
C ARG A 125 -3.75 9.56 -16.80
N THR A 126 -3.31 8.90 -15.73
CA THR A 126 -4.15 8.69 -14.53
C THR A 126 -4.05 9.78 -13.46
N SER A 127 -3.20 10.79 -13.61
CA SER A 127 -3.28 11.99 -12.76
C SER A 127 -4.09 13.07 -13.47
N LYS A 128 -5.41 13.07 -13.28
CA LYS A 128 -6.22 14.30 -13.43
C LYS A 128 -5.78 15.29 -12.34
N CYS A 129 -4.61 15.90 -12.53
CA CYS A 129 -4.24 17.11 -11.81
C CYS A 129 -5.04 18.24 -12.48
N SER A 130 -6.26 18.48 -11.98
CA SER A 130 -6.99 19.71 -12.28
C SER A 130 -6.25 20.86 -11.61
N ILE A 131 -5.24 21.39 -12.29
CA ILE A 131 -4.74 22.74 -12.00
C ILE A 131 -5.88 23.68 -12.39
N LYS A 132 -6.66 24.11 -11.41
CA LYS A 132 -7.55 25.27 -11.58
C LYS A 132 -6.64 26.48 -11.71
N ASN A 133 -6.47 26.97 -12.93
CA ASN A 133 -5.92 28.30 -13.16
C ASN A 133 -6.83 29.30 -12.45
N THR A 134 -6.25 30.03 -11.49
CA THR A 134 -6.83 31.26 -10.93
C THR A 134 -6.09 32.43 -11.56
#